data_AF-A0AAE3DNM9-F1
#
_entry.id   AF-A0AAE3DNM9-F1
#
_cell.length_a   1.000
_cell.length_b   1.000
_cell.length_c   1.000
_cell.angle_alpha   90.00
_cell.angle_beta   90.00
_cell.angle_gamma   90.00
#
_symmetry.space_group_name_H-M   'P 1'
#
loop_
_entity.id
_entity.type
_entity.pdbx_description
1 polymer ?
#
loop_
_entity_poly.entity_id
_entity_poly.type
_entity_poly.pdbx_seq_one_letter_code
_entity_poly.pdbx_strand_id
1 'polypeptide(L)'
;MSTKGLTIGFFIADAALIALCAFFYLQMDRTAPVITLPDTEQTYTTGTNTHQLLEGVTAYDSHDGDVTASLLIEKVTETGNGKVIVTYAAVDSSNNVAEQSRILKVEK
;
A
#
# COMPACT_ATOMS: atom_id res chain seq x y z
N MET A 1 28.86 33.49 -30.23
CA MET A 1 28.33 33.29 -28.86
C MET A 1 29.50 33.06 -27.92
N SER A 2 29.62 33.81 -26.82
CA SER A 2 30.72 33.62 -25.84
C SER A 2 30.50 32.31 -25.09
N THR A 3 31.48 31.41 -25.13
CA THR A 3 31.43 30.11 -24.42
C THR A 3 31.11 30.28 -22.94
N LYS A 4 31.55 31.38 -22.33
CA LYS A 4 31.25 31.74 -20.93
C LYS A 4 29.77 32.06 -20.69
N GLY A 5 29.12 32.75 -21.64
CA GLY A 5 27.69 33.05 -21.54
C GLY A 5 26.84 31.80 -21.73
N LEU A 6 27.26 30.91 -22.63
CA LEU A 6 26.62 29.61 -22.84
C LEU A 6 26.72 28.72 -21.59
N THR A 7 27.90 28.62 -20.96
CA THR A 7 28.06 27.82 -19.74
C THR A 7 27.23 28.34 -18.59
N ILE A 8 27.16 29.66 -18.38
CA ILE A 8 26.32 30.26 -17.33
C ILE A 8 24.84 29.95 -17.58
N GLY A 9 24.39 30.01 -18.84
CA GLY A 9 23.03 29.62 -19.22
C GLY A 9 22.70 28.17 -18.86
N PHE A 10 23.61 27.23 -19.12
CA PHE A 10 23.42 25.82 -18.73
C PHE A 10 23.34 25.64 -17.21
N PHE A 11 24.21 26.28 -16.44
CA PHE A 11 24.14 26.19 -14.97
C PHE A 11 22.83 26.74 -14.40
N ILE A 12 22.29 27.83 -14.97
CA ILE A 12 20.99 28.36 -14.56
C ILE A 12 19.86 27.40 -14.92
N ALA A 13 19.90 26.82 -16.13
CA ALA A 13 18.90 25.85 -16.56
C ALA A 13 18.93 24.58 -15.69
N ASP A 14 20.12 24.06 -15.37
CA ASP A 14 20.30 22.91 -14.49
C ASP A 14 19.82 23.22 -13.06
N ALA A 15 20.16 24.38 -12.52
CA ALA A 15 19.66 24.79 -11.20
C ALA A 15 18.13 24.90 -11.16
N ALA A 16 17.52 25.44 -12.22
CA ALA A 16 16.06 25.51 -12.35
C ALA A 16 15.44 24.10 -12.46
N LEU A 17 16.04 23.20 -13.24
CA LEU A 17 15.61 21.82 -13.36
C LEU A 17 15.73 21.06 -12.04
N ILE A 18 16.84 21.22 -11.32
CA ILE A 18 17.07 20.61 -10.00
C ILE A 18 16.03 21.12 -9.01
N ALA A 19 15.76 22.42 -8.97
CA ALA A 19 14.74 23.00 -8.09
C ALA A 19 13.34 22.45 -8.40
N LEU A 20 12.99 22.33 -9.69
CA LEU A 20 11.73 21.75 -10.13
C LEU A 20 11.60 20.27 -9.74
N CYS A 21 12.65 19.47 -9.98
CA CYS A 21 12.69 18.07 -9.56
C CYS A 21 12.58 17.92 -8.04
N ALA A 22 13.29 18.75 -7.27
CA ALA A 22 13.22 18.73 -5.81
C ALA A 22 11.81 19.09 -5.31
N PHE A 23 11.15 20.07 -5.93
CA PHE A 23 9.78 20.44 -5.59
C PHE A 23 8.81 19.27 -5.74
N PHE A 24 8.83 18.59 -6.88
CA PHE A 24 7.98 17.40 -7.09
C PHE A 24 8.37 16.24 -6.16
N TYR A 25 9.67 16.00 -5.97
CA TYR A 25 10.15 14.92 -5.11
C TYR A 25 9.69 15.07 -3.66
N LEU A 26 9.69 16.29 -3.13
CA LEU A 26 9.26 16.58 -1.75
C LEU A 26 7.74 16.48 -1.54
N GLN A 27 6.95 16.52 -2.61
CA GLN A 27 5.50 16.38 -2.57
C GLN A 27 5.00 14.96 -2.82
N MET A 28 5.87 14.04 -3.24
CA MET A 28 5.49 12.65 -3.45
C MET A 28 5.17 11.97 -2.13
N ASP A 29 3.97 11.43 -2.02
CA ASP A 29 3.63 10.52 -0.94
C ASP A 29 4.27 9.14 -1.17
N ARG A 30 4.84 8.60 -0.09
CA ARG A 30 5.55 7.32 -0.03
C ARG A 30 5.11 6.50 1.18
N THR A 31 4.00 6.90 1.81
CA THR A 31 3.49 6.31 3.03
C THR A 31 2.53 5.21 2.64
N ALA A 32 2.80 3.98 3.05
CA ALA A 32 1.86 2.90 2.82
C ALA A 32 0.67 3.01 3.78
N PRO A 33 -0.53 2.56 3.37
CA PRO A 33 -1.67 2.50 4.26
C PRO A 33 -1.44 1.55 5.44
N VAL A 34 -2.24 1.69 6.49
CA VAL A 34 -2.26 0.79 7.64
C VAL A 34 -3.52 -0.06 7.59
N ILE A 35 -3.35 -1.38 7.44
CA ILE A 35 -4.44 -2.35 7.49
C ILE A 35 -4.73 -2.71 8.95
N THR A 36 -5.98 -2.51 9.37
CA THR A 36 -6.47 -2.85 10.71
C THR A 36 -7.42 -4.03 10.62
N LEU A 37 -7.09 -5.09 11.34
CA LEU A 37 -7.91 -6.30 11.45
C LEU A 37 -8.82 -6.20 12.69
N PRO A 38 -10.05 -6.74 12.64
CA PRO A 38 -10.91 -6.80 13.81
C PRO A 38 -10.39 -7.81 14.83
N ASP A 39 -10.61 -7.54 16.12
CA ASP A 39 -10.23 -8.44 17.24
C ASP A 39 -11.11 -9.70 17.34
N THR A 40 -12.12 -9.85 16.50
CA THR A 40 -13.04 -10.99 16.50
C THR A 40 -12.33 -12.26 16.01
N GLU A 41 -12.44 -13.36 16.77
CA GLU A 41 -12.00 -14.67 16.29
C GLU A 41 -12.85 -15.11 15.10
N GLN A 42 -12.22 -15.24 13.93
CA GLN A 42 -12.86 -15.72 12.70
C GLN A 42 -12.35 -17.14 12.38
N THR A 43 -13.27 -18.02 11.99
CA THR A 43 -12.95 -19.37 11.48
C THR A 43 -12.96 -19.37 9.95
N TYR A 44 -12.22 -20.31 9.37
CA TYR A 44 -12.20 -20.54 7.92
C TYR A 44 -12.83 -21.90 7.60
N THR A 45 -13.78 -21.91 6.67
CA THR A 45 -14.31 -23.14 6.05
C THR A 45 -13.86 -23.20 4.60
N THR A 46 -13.57 -24.39 4.07
CA THR A 46 -13.25 -24.54 2.65
C THR A 46 -14.41 -24.01 1.79
N GLY A 47 -14.12 -23.03 0.93
CA GLY A 47 -15.14 -22.34 0.13
C GLY A 47 -15.68 -21.04 0.76
N THR A 48 -15.11 -20.58 1.88
CA THR A 48 -15.43 -19.26 2.46
C THR A 48 -15.24 -18.17 1.40
N ASN A 49 -16.25 -17.30 1.28
CA ASN A 49 -16.19 -16.21 0.31
C ASN A 49 -15.15 -15.19 0.76
N THR A 50 -14.30 -14.74 -0.17
CA THR A 50 -13.30 -13.68 0.04
C THR A 50 -13.89 -12.44 0.72
N HIS A 51 -15.14 -12.09 0.41
CA HIS A 51 -15.84 -10.95 0.99
C HIS A 51 -16.09 -11.11 2.50
N GLN A 52 -16.33 -12.34 2.99
CA GLN A 52 -16.44 -12.61 4.42
C GLN A 52 -15.08 -12.49 5.12
N LEU A 53 -13.98 -12.78 4.43
CA LEU A 53 -12.64 -12.62 4.99
C LEU A 53 -12.24 -11.15 5.14
N LEU A 54 -12.89 -10.23 4.41
CA LEU A 54 -12.68 -8.78 4.48
C LEU A 54 -13.61 -8.09 5.48
N GLU A 55 -14.58 -8.79 6.06
CA GLU A 55 -15.55 -8.20 6.97
C GLU A 55 -14.87 -7.61 8.21
N GLY A 56 -15.11 -6.32 8.46
CA GLY A 56 -14.52 -5.58 9.57
C GLY A 56 -13.05 -5.21 9.40
N VAL A 57 -12.41 -5.58 8.28
CA VAL A 57 -11.05 -5.14 7.96
C VAL A 57 -11.10 -3.76 7.33
N THR A 58 -10.25 -2.86 7.80
CA THR A 58 -10.17 -1.47 7.32
C THR A 58 -8.75 -1.13 6.91
N ALA A 59 -8.60 -0.12 6.05
CA ALA A 59 -7.30 0.41 5.66
C ALA A 59 -7.31 1.93 5.66
N TYR A 60 -6.34 2.55 6.35
CA TYR A 60 -6.24 4.00 6.44
C TYR A 60 -4.82 4.46 6.11
N ASP A 61 -4.70 5.43 5.21
CA ASP A 61 -3.45 6.11 4.92
C ASP A 61 -3.47 7.55 5.50
N SER A 62 -2.30 8.03 5.92
CA SER A 62 -2.19 9.35 6.55
C SER A 62 -2.39 10.54 5.60
N HIS A 63 -2.16 10.37 4.30
CA HIS A 63 -2.34 11.40 3.27
C HIS A 63 -3.68 11.25 2.56
N ASP A 64 -4.09 10.02 2.22
CA ASP A 64 -5.32 9.75 1.47
C ASP A 64 -6.57 9.55 2.35
N GLY A 65 -6.38 9.24 3.64
CA GLY A 65 -7.47 8.93 4.56
C GLY A 65 -7.95 7.48 4.43
N ASP A 66 -9.27 7.26 4.41
CA ASP A 66 -9.84 5.91 4.32
C ASP A 66 -9.68 5.34 2.90
N VAL A 67 -8.84 4.32 2.79
CA VAL A 67 -8.58 3.58 1.53
C VAL A 67 -9.13 2.16 1.58
N THR A 68 -10.07 1.86 2.49
CA THR A 68 -10.66 0.53 2.68
C THR A 68 -11.28 -0.04 1.40
N ALA A 69 -11.74 0.81 0.48
CA ALA A 69 -12.25 0.38 -0.82
C ALA A 69 -11.21 -0.32 -1.72
N SER A 70 -9.92 -0.11 -1.47
CA SER A 70 -8.81 -0.77 -2.18
C SER A 70 -8.45 -2.15 -1.62
N LEU A 71 -9.01 -2.50 -0.46
CA LEU A 71 -8.64 -3.69 0.29
C LEU A 71 -9.04 -4.97 -0.46
N LEU A 72 -8.10 -5.90 -0.57
CA LEU A 72 -8.32 -7.20 -1.19
C LEU A 72 -7.61 -8.32 -0.43
N ILE A 73 -8.01 -9.57 -0.71
CA ILE A 73 -7.28 -10.75 -0.26
C ILE A 73 -6.27 -11.10 -1.35
N GLU A 74 -5.00 -10.92 -1.05
CA GLU A 74 -3.90 -11.23 -1.97
C GLU A 74 -3.70 -12.74 -2.06
N LYS A 75 -3.75 -13.43 -0.92
CA LYS A 75 -3.46 -14.86 -0.83
C LYS A 75 -4.17 -15.54 0.32
N VAL A 76 -4.63 -16.76 0.06
CA VAL A 76 -5.10 -17.70 1.08
C VAL A 76 -4.24 -18.95 1.00
N THR A 77 -3.53 -19.27 2.08
CA THR A 77 -2.63 -20.44 2.14
C THR A 77 -3.12 -21.38 3.23
N GLU A 78 -3.64 -22.54 2.83
CA GLU A 78 -3.93 -23.61 3.78
C GLU A 78 -2.63 -24.22 4.28
N THR A 79 -2.54 -24.37 5.61
CA THR A 79 -1.42 -25.03 6.26
C THR A 79 -1.89 -26.39 6.76
N GLY A 80 -1.07 -27.43 6.58
CA GLY A 80 -1.45 -28.83 6.84
C GLY A 80 -1.80 -29.17 8.30
N ASN A 81 -1.76 -28.20 9.21
CA ASN A 81 -2.08 -28.35 10.64
C ASN A 81 -3.46 -27.77 11.01
N GLY A 82 -4.37 -27.60 10.04
CA GLY A 82 -5.72 -27.08 10.28
C GLY A 82 -5.75 -25.57 10.54
N LYS A 83 -4.80 -24.83 9.96
CA LYS A 83 -4.79 -23.37 9.98
C LYS A 83 -4.72 -22.83 8.56
N VAL A 84 -5.17 -21.61 8.37
CA VAL A 84 -5.07 -20.88 7.10
C VAL A 84 -4.42 -19.54 7.34
N ILE A 85 -3.48 -19.16 6.49
CA ILE A 85 -2.91 -17.82 6.46
C ILE A 85 -3.66 -17.04 5.39
N VAL A 86 -4.29 -15.93 5.80
CA VAL A 86 -4.96 -15.00 4.91
C VAL A 86 -4.13 -13.71 4.86
N THR A 87 -3.70 -13.34 3.66
CA THR A 87 -2.93 -12.13 3.39
C THR A 87 -3.82 -11.09 2.72
N TYR A 88 -3.86 -9.92 3.34
CA TYR A 88 -4.61 -8.73 2.94
C TYR A 88 -3.65 -7.76 2.28
N ALA A 89 -4.10 -7.08 1.24
CA ALA A 89 -3.40 -5.97 0.64
C ALA A 89 -4.34 -4.76 0.48
N ALA A 90 -3.79 -3.56 0.65
CA ALA A 90 -4.46 -2.30 0.37
C ALA A 90 -3.50 -1.39 -0.40
N VAL A 91 -4.05 -0.55 -1.28
CA VAL A 91 -3.28 0.39 -2.10
C VAL A 91 -3.87 1.79 -1.99
N ASP A 92 -3.00 2.77 -1.80
CA ASP A 92 -3.39 4.18 -1.72
C ASP A 92 -3.44 4.84 -3.13
N SER A 93 -3.71 6.15 -3.19
CA SER A 93 -3.78 6.87 -4.47
C SER A 93 -2.40 7.08 -5.13
N SER A 94 -1.34 7.02 -4.32
CA SER A 94 0.06 7.15 -4.73
C SER A 94 0.71 5.81 -5.11
N ASN A 95 -0.06 4.71 -5.10
CA ASN A 95 0.36 3.33 -5.34
C ASN A 95 1.32 2.77 -4.28
N ASN A 96 1.33 3.32 -3.06
CA ASN A 96 1.96 2.64 -1.94
C ASN A 96 1.07 1.48 -1.51
N VAL A 97 1.69 0.33 -1.24
CA VAL A 97 1.01 -0.92 -0.93
C VAL A 97 1.34 -1.33 0.50
N ALA A 98 0.31 -1.74 1.24
CA ALA A 98 0.46 -2.38 2.53
C ALA A 98 -0.03 -3.81 2.45
N GLU A 99 0.67 -4.70 3.16
CA GLU A 99 0.29 -6.09 3.33
C GLU A 99 0.15 -6.42 4.81
N GLN A 100 -0.86 -7.19 5.16
CA GLN A 100 -1.05 -7.70 6.51
C GLN A 100 -1.56 -9.13 6.47
N SER A 101 -1.12 -9.98 7.39
CA SER A 101 -1.55 -11.38 7.43
C SER A 101 -2.16 -11.76 8.77
N ARG A 102 -3.16 -12.65 8.76
CA ARG A 102 -3.66 -13.31 9.96
C ARG A 102 -3.82 -14.80 9.78
N ILE A 103 -3.75 -15.51 10.89
CA ILE A 103 -3.90 -16.96 10.95
C ILE A 103 -5.30 -17.28 11.45
N LEU A 104 -6.10 -17.97 10.63
CA LEU A 104 -7.41 -18.47 10.99
C LEU A 104 -7.35 -19.96 11.28
N LYS A 105 -8.21 -20.45 12.18
CA LYS A 105 -8.39 -21.89 12.41
C LYS A 105 -9.38 -22.44 11.38
N VAL A 106 -9.08 -23.60 10.82
CA VAL A 106 -10.00 -24.31 9.93
C VAL A 106 -11.10 -24.96 10.78
N GLU A 107 -12.35 -24.64 10.49
CA GLU A 107 -13.50 -25.35 11.03
C GLU A 107 -13.73 -26.62 10.23
N LYS A 108 -13.81 -27.77 10.92
CA LYS A 108 -13.95 -29.11 10.32
C LYS A 108 -15.41 -29.50 10.16
#